data_AF-A0A3D5I1W5-F1
#
_entry.id   AF-A0A3D5I1W5-F1
#
_cell.length_a   1.000
_cell.length_b   1.000
_cell.length_c   1.000
_cell.angle_alpha   90.00
_cell.angle_beta   90.00
_cell.angle_gamma   90.00
#
_symmetry.space_group_name_H-M   'P 1'
#
loop_
_entity.id
_entity.type
_entity.pdbx_description
1 polymer ?
#
loop_
_entity_poly.entity_id
_entity_poly.type
_entity_poly.pdbx_seq_one_letter_code
_entity_poly.pdbx_strand_id
1 'polypeptide(L)' 'PAWGPEGFNPFNPGGIVAHHIAAGIVGIIAGIFHITTRPPERLYKALR' A
#
# COMPACT_ATOMS: atom_id res chain seq x y z
N PRO A 1 12.77 7.13 10.51
CA PRO A 1 12.23 5.92 9.82
C PRO A 1 13.38 4.95 9.58
N ALA A 2 13.16 3.64 9.77
CA ALA A 2 14.11 2.59 9.44
C ALA A 2 13.77 2.02 8.06
N TRP A 3 14.63 2.26 7.07
CA TRP A 3 14.37 1.91 5.67
C TRP A 3 15.04 0.61 5.22
N GLY A 4 15.99 0.09 6.01
CA GLY A 4 16.60 -1.21 5.74
C GLY A 4 15.74 -2.36 6.26
N PRO A 5 16.25 -3.60 6.18
CA PRO A 5 15.54 -4.80 6.64
C PRO A 5 15.12 -4.74 8.11
N GLU A 6 15.83 -3.98 8.94
CA GLU A 6 15.51 -3.76 10.35
C GLU A 6 14.18 -3.05 10.56
N GLY A 7 13.64 -2.36 9.54
CA GLY A 7 12.31 -1.77 9.56
C GLY A 7 11.17 -2.80 9.59
N PHE A 8 11.44 -4.06 9.24
CA PHE A 8 10.48 -5.16 9.32
C PHE A 8 10.53 -5.90 10.67
N ASN A 9 11.45 -5.55 11.57
CA ASN A 9 11.47 -6.10 12.93
C ASN A 9 10.30 -5.50 13.74
N PRO A 10 9.39 -6.31 14.31
CA PRO A 10 8.23 -5.82 15.06
C PRO A 10 8.60 -5.03 16.32
N PHE A 11 9.83 -5.19 16.83
CA PHE A 11 10.33 -4.45 18.00
C PHE A 11 11.08 -3.16 17.63
N ASN A 12 11.19 -2.82 16.35
CA ASN A 12 11.83 -1.58 15.90
C ASN A 12 10.79 -0.47 15.70
N PRO A 13 10.72 0.55 16.58
CA PRO A 13 9.77 1.67 16.41
C PRO A 13 10.04 2.49 15.14
N GLY A 14 11.27 2.45 14.60
CA GLY A 14 11.60 3.07 13.32
C GLY A 14 10.84 2.45 12.13
N GLY A 15 10.49 1.16 12.22
CA GLY A 15 9.68 0.44 11.23
C GLY A 15 8.23 0.92 11.19
N ILE A 16 7.65 1.28 12.34
CA ILE A 16 6.30 1.84 12.43
C ILE A 16 6.21 3.14 11.63
N VAL A 17 7.19 4.05 11.81
CA VAL A 17 7.25 5.32 11.07
C VAL A 17 7.43 5.06 9.57
N ALA A 18 8.33 4.16 9.19
CA ALA A 18 8.57 3.81 7.79
C ALA A 18 7.32 3.22 7.12
N HIS A 19 6.60 2.33 7.83
CA HIS A 19 5.37 1.70 7.35
C HIS A 19 4.29 2.73 7.04
N HIS A 20 4.01 3.67 7.94
CA HIS A 20 2.97 4.68 7.71
C HIS A 20 3.28 5.58 6.51
N ILE A 21 4.55 5.99 6.35
CA ILE A 21 4.97 6.78 5.19
C ILE A 21 4.79 5.97 3.90
N ALA A 22 5.35 4.75 3.85
CA ALA A 22 5.31 3.93 2.65
C ALA A 22 3.88 3.50 2.28
N ALA A 23 3.12 2.95 3.24
CA ALA A 23 1.74 2.54 3.02
C ALA A 23 0.83 3.73 2.69
N GLY A 24 1.07 4.91 3.27
CA GLY A 24 0.35 6.14 2.94
C GLY A 24 0.54 6.54 1.47
N ILE A 25 1.79 6.56 0.99
CA ILE A 25 2.09 6.87 -0.43
C ILE A 25 1.47 5.83 -1.35
N VAL A 26 1.60 4.53 -1.04
CA VAL A 26 0.98 3.44 -1.81
C VAL A 26 -0.55 3.61 -1.84
N GLY A 27 -1.16 3.95 -0.70
CA GLY A 27 -2.60 4.18 -0.59
C GLY A 27 -3.10 5.34 -1.44
N ILE A 28 -2.36 6.46 -1.50
CA ILE A 28 -2.70 7.60 -2.37
C ILE A 28 -2.64 7.19 -3.84
N ILE A 29 -1.55 6.54 -4.26
CA ILE A 29 -1.36 6.11 -5.66
C ILE A 29 -2.44 5.09 -6.04
N ALA A 30 -2.67 4.07 -5.21
CA ALA A 30 -3.70 3.06 -5.44
C ALA A 30 -5.12 3.66 -5.44
N GLY A 31 -5.39 4.61 -4.54
CA GLY A 31 -6.65 5.34 -4.48
C GLY A 31 -6.92 6.11 -5.77
N ILE A 32 -5.94 6.86 -6.27
CA ILE A 32 -6.05 7.57 -7.56
C ILE A 32 -6.28 6.57 -8.70
N PHE A 33 -5.51 5.49 -8.75
CA PHE A 33 -5.68 4.44 -9.76
C PHE A 33 -7.10 3.88 -9.77
N HIS A 34 -7.67 3.57 -8.60
CA HIS A 34 -9.02 3.04 -8.49
C HIS A 34 -10.13 4.07 -8.79
N ILE A 35 -9.85 5.37 -8.65
CA ILE A 35 -10.78 6.43 -9.08
C ILE A 35 -10.78 6.58 -10.60
N THR A 36 -9.62 6.54 -11.23
CA THR A 36 -9.46 6.85 -12.66
C THR A 36 -9.63 5.64 -13.58
N THR A 37 -9.53 4.42 -13.04
CA THR A 37 -9.52 3.18 -13.84
C THR A 37 -10.76 2.33 -13.56
N ARG A 38 -11.50 1.96 -14.63
CA ARG A 38 -12.63 1.03 -14.51
C ARG A 38 -12.13 -0.40 -14.31
N PRO A 39 -12.85 -1.25 -13.55
CA PRO A 39 -12.51 -2.67 -13.45
C PRO A 39 -12.54 -3.36 -14.82
N PRO A 40 -11.56 -4.22 -15.14
CA PRO A 40 -11.62 -5.07 -16.32
C PRO A 40 -12.86 -5.98 -16.31
N GLU A 41 -13.47 -6.21 -17.46
CA GLU A 41 -14.69 -7.03 -17.59
C GLU A 41 -14.54 -8.42 -16.96
N ARG A 42 -13.39 -9.08 -17.15
CA ARG A 42 -13.11 -10.39 -16.54
C ARG A 42 -13.17 -10.35 -15.01
N LEU A 43 -12.58 -9.31 -14.40
CA LEU A 43 -12.58 -9.16 -12.95
C LEU A 43 -13.96 -8.76 -12.44
N TYR A 44 -14.67 -7.89 -13.15
CA TYR A 44 -16.05 -7.52 -12.83
C TYR A 44 -16.94 -8.77 -12.78
N LYS A 45 -16.95 -9.57 -13.86
CA LYS A 45 -17.75 -10.81 -13.94
C LYS A 45 -17.33 -11.88 -12.94
N ALA A 46 -16.03 -12.03 -12.67
CA ALA A 46 -15.53 -13.05 -11.75
C ALA A 46 -15.84 -12.75 -10.28
N LEU A 47 -15.98 -11.47 -9.92
CA LEU A 47 -16.10 -11.01 -8.52
C LEU A 47 -17.51 -10.47 -8.16
N ARG A 48 -18.50 -10.63 -9.05
CA ARG A 48 -19.91 -10.17 -8.98
C ARG A 48 -20.12 -8.69 -9.30
#